data_AF-A0AAU7JV45-F1
#
_entry.id   AF-A0AAU7JV45-F1
#
_cell.length_a   1.000
_cell.length_b   1.000
_cell.length_c   1.000
_cell.angle_alpha   90.00
_cell.angle_beta   90.00
_cell.angle_gamma   90.00
#
_symmetry.space_group_name_H-M   'P 1'
#
loop_
_entity.id
_entity.type
_entity.pdbx_description
1 polymer ?
#
loop_
_entity_poly.entity_id
_entity_poly.type
_entity_poly.pdbx_seq_one_letter_code
_entity_poly.pdbx_strand_id
1 'polypeptide(L)'
;MAAEVSAADGALERGAKIVSDTRSELTSELAGLRGKLAGIGAQWKGSGSTSFQSAMTRWDEDSKKIIDALNSFEQNLRSSQTTYTQRDETAQSSFSKLQSRLG
;
A
#
# COMPACT_ATOMS: atom_id res chain seq x y z
N MET A 1 -0.29 -28.40 1.78
CA MET A 1 0.84 -27.60 2.28
C MET A 1 1.58 -26.86 1.16
N ALA A 2 2.49 -27.47 0.38
CA ALA A 2 3.26 -26.71 -0.64
C ALA A 2 2.40 -25.96 -1.70
N ALA A 3 1.32 -26.58 -2.20
CA ALA A 3 0.41 -25.93 -3.15
C ALA A 3 -0.42 -24.79 -2.52
N GLU A 4 -0.74 -24.88 -1.23
CA GLU A 4 -1.48 -23.84 -0.50
C GLU A 4 -0.58 -22.63 -0.21
N VAL A 5 0.70 -22.86 0.10
CA VAL A 5 1.71 -21.81 0.30
C VAL A 5 1.96 -21.05 -1.00
N SER A 6 2.16 -21.77 -2.12
CA SER A 6 2.33 -21.14 -3.44
C SER A 6 1.10 -20.31 -3.86
N ALA A 7 -0.11 -20.80 -3.56
CA ALA A 7 -1.34 -20.06 -3.81
C ALA A 7 -1.45 -18.79 -2.95
N ALA A 8 -1.04 -18.87 -1.68
CA ALA A 8 -0.99 -17.73 -0.76
C ALA A 8 0.05 -16.68 -1.17
N ASP A 9 1.26 -17.09 -1.54
CA ASP A 9 2.32 -16.20 -2.04
C ASP A 9 1.87 -15.45 -3.30
N GLY A 10 1.25 -16.17 -4.24
CA GLY A 10 0.67 -15.55 -5.44
C GLY A 10 -0.48 -14.59 -5.12
N ALA A 11 -1.27 -14.85 -4.10
CA ALA A 11 -2.36 -13.95 -3.67
C ALA A 11 -1.82 -12.67 -3.00
N LEU A 12 -0.77 -12.79 -2.18
CA LEU A 12 -0.13 -11.65 -1.51
C LEU A 12 0.53 -10.70 -2.53
N GLU A 13 1.27 -11.23 -3.50
CA GLU A 13 1.90 -10.41 -4.55
C GLU A 13 0.84 -9.67 -5.39
N ARG A 14 -0.23 -10.38 -5.79
CA ARG A 14 -1.35 -9.76 -6.53
C ARG A 14 -2.03 -8.67 -5.69
N GLY A 15 -2.24 -8.92 -4.40
CA GLY A 15 -2.78 -7.92 -3.47
C GLY A 15 -1.89 -6.68 -3.39
N ALA A 16 -0.57 -6.86 -3.23
CA ALA A 16 0.38 -5.76 -3.20
C ALA A 16 0.36 -4.94 -4.50
N LYS A 17 0.26 -5.61 -5.65
CA LYS A 17 0.13 -4.92 -6.95
C LYS A 17 -1.15 -4.10 -7.02
N ILE A 18 -2.30 -4.67 -6.65
CA ILE A 18 -3.59 -3.96 -6.66
C ILE A 18 -3.52 -2.73 -5.77
N VAL A 19 -2.96 -2.84 -4.57
CA VAL A 19 -2.79 -1.72 -3.64
C VAL A 19 -1.91 -0.62 -4.25
N SER A 20 -0.81 -1.00 -4.91
CA SER A 20 0.06 -0.04 -5.62
C SER A 20 -0.66 0.68 -6.75
N ASP A 21 -1.42 -0.04 -7.57
CA ASP A 21 -2.20 0.52 -8.68
C ASP A 21 -3.27 1.49 -8.14
N THR A 22 -4.04 1.07 -7.15
CA THR A 22 -5.06 1.91 -6.49
C THR A 22 -4.46 3.14 -5.83
N ARG A 23 -3.28 3.04 -5.20
CA ARG A 23 -2.56 4.19 -4.64
C ARG A 23 -2.20 5.19 -5.73
N SER A 24 -1.73 4.72 -6.89
CA SER A 24 -1.38 5.59 -8.02
C SER A 24 -2.62 6.32 -8.56
N GLU A 25 -3.73 5.60 -8.74
CA GLU A 25 -5.00 6.16 -9.18
C GLU A 25 -5.50 7.22 -8.18
N LEU A 26 -5.56 6.87 -6.90
CA LEU A 26 -6.01 7.77 -5.85
C LEU A 26 -5.12 9.02 -5.74
N THR A 27 -3.81 8.88 -5.88
CA THR A 27 -2.88 10.04 -5.89
C THR A 27 -3.23 11.01 -7.03
N SER A 28 -3.54 10.48 -8.22
CA SER A 28 -3.94 11.28 -9.37
C SER A 28 -5.27 12.00 -9.13
N GLU A 29 -6.26 11.29 -8.59
CA GLU A 29 -7.58 11.86 -8.28
C GLU A 29 -7.48 12.96 -7.22
N LEU A 30 -6.71 12.73 -6.15
CA LEU A 30 -6.49 13.72 -5.08
C LEU A 30 -5.79 14.97 -5.62
N ALA A 31 -4.79 14.81 -6.49
CA ALA A 31 -4.13 15.94 -7.15
C ALA A 31 -5.09 16.71 -8.07
N GLY A 32 -5.93 16.00 -8.82
CA GLY A 32 -6.95 16.60 -9.69
C GLY A 32 -7.99 17.41 -8.89
N LEU A 33 -8.48 16.85 -7.77
CA LEU A 33 -9.42 17.54 -6.90
C LEU A 33 -8.78 18.75 -6.21
N ARG A 34 -7.54 18.63 -5.73
CA ARG A 34 -6.76 19.76 -5.20
C ARG A 34 -6.67 20.91 -6.21
N GLY A 35 -6.38 20.61 -7.48
CA GLY A 35 -6.31 21.61 -8.55
C GLY A 35 -7.63 22.33 -8.78
N LYS A 36 -8.75 21.59 -8.81
CA LYS A 36 -10.10 22.17 -8.91
C LYS A 36 -10.42 23.07 -7.72
N LEU A 37 -10.11 22.62 -6.50
CA LEU A 37 -10.31 23.41 -5.28
C LEU A 37 -9.49 24.69 -5.30
N ALA A 38 -8.23 24.65 -5.70
CA ALA A 38 -7.37 25.83 -5.82
C ALA A 38 -7.93 26.87 -6.82
N GLY A 39 -8.51 26.41 -7.94
CA GLY A 39 -9.17 27.27 -8.92
C GLY A 39 -10.37 28.03 -8.34
N ILE A 40 -11.20 27.35 -7.52
CA ILE A 40 -12.33 27.97 -6.82
C ILE A 40 -11.85 28.93 -5.72
N GLY A 41 -10.82 28.54 -4.97
CA GLY A 41 -10.24 29.34 -3.89
C GLY A 41 -9.71 30.70 -4.35
N ALA A 42 -9.23 30.80 -5.60
CA ALA A 42 -8.83 32.08 -6.19
C ALA A 42 -9.99 33.10 -6.27
N GLN A 43 -11.24 32.63 -6.26
CA GLN A 43 -12.44 33.48 -6.26
C GLN A 43 -12.83 33.96 -4.85
N TRP A 44 -12.38 33.28 -3.79
CA TRP A 44 -12.71 33.62 -2.40
C TRP A 44 -11.71 34.62 -1.83
N LYS A 45 -12.01 35.91 -2.02
CA LYS A 45 -11.26 37.03 -1.40
C LYS A 45 -11.89 37.47 -0.08
N GLY A 46 -11.07 38.02 0.82
CA GLY A 46 -11.50 38.54 2.13
C GLY A 46 -11.51 37.47 3.23
N SER A 47 -12.46 37.55 4.16
CA SER A 47 -12.54 36.69 5.36
C SER A 47 -12.65 35.19 5.06
N GLY A 48 -13.16 34.80 3.88
CA GLY A 48 -13.23 33.39 3.44
C GLY A 48 -11.89 32.79 3.03
N SER A 49 -10.86 33.61 2.81
CA SER A 49 -9.54 33.15 2.35
C SER A 49 -8.82 32.31 3.42
N THR A 50 -8.91 32.70 4.70
CA THR A 50 -8.29 31.96 5.82
C THR A 50 -8.94 30.59 6.03
N SER A 51 -10.27 30.52 6.01
CA SER A 51 -11.01 29.24 6.15
C SER A 51 -10.71 28.30 4.98
N PHE A 52 -10.58 28.83 3.77
CA PHE A 52 -10.18 28.05 2.61
C PHE A 52 -8.76 27.50 2.73
N GLN A 53 -7.80 28.33 3.14
CA GLN A 53 -6.42 27.90 3.35
C GLN A 53 -6.36 26.78 4.39
N SER A 54 -7.09 26.91 5.51
CA SER A 54 -7.19 25.86 6.52
C SER A 54 -7.77 24.55 5.96
N ALA A 55 -8.82 24.64 5.15
CA ALA A 55 -9.40 23.47 4.47
C ALA A 55 -8.40 22.81 3.50
N MET A 56 -7.63 23.60 2.74
CA MET A 56 -6.61 23.09 1.82
C MET A 56 -5.43 22.44 2.55
N THR A 57 -5.00 22.98 3.69
CA THR A 57 -3.99 22.34 4.55
C THR A 57 -4.48 20.99 5.04
N ARG A 58 -5.72 20.92 5.54
CA ARG A 58 -6.30 19.67 6.02
C ARG A 58 -6.49 18.66 4.88
N TRP A 59 -6.88 19.12 3.70
CA TRP A 59 -6.93 18.30 2.50
C TRP A 59 -5.59 17.63 2.19
N ASP A 60 -4.49 18.40 2.24
CA ASP A 60 -3.15 17.87 1.99
C ASP A 60 -2.72 16.84 3.05
N GLU A 61 -2.99 17.13 4.32
CA GLU A 61 -2.69 16.22 5.43
C GLU A 61 -3.46 14.90 5.30
N ASP A 62 -4.76 14.97 5.05
CA ASP A 62 -5.62 13.79 4.96
C ASP A 62 -5.31 12.98 3.70
N SER A 63 -5.04 13.64 2.57
CA SER A 63 -4.53 13.01 1.34
C SER A 63 -3.24 12.22 1.61
N LYS A 64 -2.27 12.85 2.28
CA LYS A 64 -0.99 12.22 2.62
C LYS A 64 -1.19 11.00 3.53
N LYS A 65 -2.04 11.10 4.56
CA LYS A 65 -2.34 9.98 5.46
C LYS A 65 -2.86 8.75 4.70
N ILE A 66 -3.77 8.96 3.74
CA ILE A 66 -4.34 7.84 2.97
C ILE A 66 -3.27 7.19 2.09
N ILE A 67 -2.46 7.98 1.39
CA ILE A 67 -1.37 7.46 0.55
C ILE A 67 -0.33 6.71 1.39
N ASP A 68 0.04 7.25 2.56
CA ASP A 68 1.00 6.61 3.47
C ASP A 68 0.45 5.30 4.07
N ALA A 69 -0.86 5.22 4.33
CA ALA A 69 -1.52 4.00 4.77
C ALA A 69 -1.51 2.91 3.67
N LEU A 70 -1.76 3.28 2.40
CA LEU A 70 -1.67 2.37 1.26
C LEU A 70 -0.22 1.90 1.03
N ASN A 71 0.76 2.79 1.15
CA ASN A 71 2.19 2.44 1.11
C ASN A 71 2.55 1.38 2.17
N SER A 72 2.13 1.63 3.41
CA SER A 72 2.40 0.72 4.54
C SER A 72 1.70 -0.63 4.34
N PHE A 73 0.47 -0.61 3.82
CA PHE A 73 -0.27 -1.83 3.53
C PHE A 73 0.41 -2.67 2.44
N GLU A 74 0.86 -2.05 1.34
CA GLU A 74 1.65 -2.74 0.31
C GLU A 74 2.91 -3.39 0.91
N GLN A 75 3.68 -2.64 1.71
CA GLN A 75 4.89 -3.17 2.34
C GLN A 75 4.59 -4.34 3.27
N ASN A 76 3.51 -4.28 4.04
CA ASN A 76 3.09 -5.38 4.91
C ASN A 76 2.72 -6.64 4.11
N LEU A 77 2.07 -6.49 2.95
CA LEU A 77 1.76 -7.63 2.07
C LEU A 77 3.04 -8.28 1.52
N ARG A 78 3.99 -7.47 1.01
CA ARG A 78 5.28 -7.96 0.49
C ARG A 78 6.16 -8.60 1.56
N SER A 79 6.17 -8.02 2.76
CA SER A 79 6.89 -8.56 3.92
C SER A 79 6.29 -9.90 4.38
N SER A 80 4.96 -10.00 4.38
CA SER A 80 4.26 -11.25 4.69
C SER A 80 4.65 -12.35 3.70
N GLN A 81 4.64 -12.05 2.40
CA GLN A 81 5.07 -12.99 1.35
C GLN A 81 6.52 -13.45 1.57
N THR A 82 7.45 -12.52 1.80
CA THR A 82 8.85 -12.86 2.08
C THR A 82 8.98 -13.79 3.30
N THR A 83 8.19 -13.53 4.35
CA THR A 83 8.17 -14.35 5.57
C THR A 83 7.63 -15.76 5.30
N TYR A 84 6.59 -15.89 4.48
CA TYR A 84 6.03 -17.19 4.09
C TYR A 84 7.05 -18.00 3.28
N THR A 85 7.66 -17.42 2.25
CA THR A 85 8.67 -18.10 1.43
C THR A 85 9.88 -18.55 2.27
N GLN A 86 10.42 -17.71 3.16
CA GLN A 86 11.56 -18.08 4.02
C GLN A 86 11.25 -19.24 4.98
N ARG A 87 10.04 -19.26 5.55
CA ARG A 87 9.62 -20.35 6.44
C ARG A 87 9.51 -21.67 5.69
N ASP A 88 9.04 -21.64 4.45
CA ASP A 88 8.90 -22.83 3.61
C ASP A 88 10.26 -23.40 3.19
N GLU A 89 11.19 -22.55 2.72
CA GLU A 89 12.57 -22.95 2.40
C GLU A 89 13.28 -23.58 3.62
N THR A 90 13.05 -23.02 4.80
CA THR A 90 13.61 -23.54 6.06
C THR A 90 13.03 -24.91 6.41
N ALA A 91 11.72 -25.10 6.24
CA ALA A 91 11.06 -26.39 6.47
C ALA A 91 11.53 -27.45 5.47
N GLN A 92 11.60 -27.11 4.18
CA GLN A 92 12.05 -28.02 3.13
C GLN A 92 13.52 -28.43 3.32
N SER A 93 14.41 -27.48 3.63
CA SER A 93 15.81 -27.78 3.90
C SER A 93 15.99 -28.68 5.13
N SER A 94 15.17 -28.48 6.17
CA SER A 94 15.17 -29.33 7.37
C SER A 94 14.69 -30.75 7.06
N PHE A 95 13.62 -30.88 6.25
CA PHE A 95 13.11 -32.18 5.83
C PHE A 95 14.12 -32.93 4.95
N SER A 96 14.72 -32.27 3.96
CA SER A 96 15.76 -32.86 3.11
C SER A 96 16.97 -33.35 3.91
N LYS A 97 17.39 -32.58 4.93
CA LYS A 97 18.47 -32.99 5.86
C LYS A 97 18.08 -34.21 6.68
N LEU A 98 16.83 -34.30 7.12
CA LEU A 98 16.34 -35.46 7.86
C LEU A 98 16.30 -36.71 6.97
N GLN A 99 15.77 -36.57 5.75
CA GLN A 99 15.69 -37.65 4.77
C GLN A 99 17.09 -38.16 4.39
N SER A 100 18.07 -37.28 4.21
CA SER A 100 19.47 -37.65 3.94
C SER A 100 20.17 -38.36 5.10
N ARG A 101 19.61 -38.34 6.33
CA ARG A 101 20.16 -39.04 7.49
C ARG A 101 19.48 -40.39 7.74
N LEU A 102 18.32 -40.62 7.13
CA LEU A 102 17.50 -41.82 7.30
C LEU A 102 17.64 -42.81 6.13
N GLY A 103 18.29 -42.42 5.05
CA GLY A 103 18.76 -43.29 3.96
C GLY A 103 20.28 -43.34 3.93
#